data_AF-A0A7Y1YLF3-F1
#
_entry.id   AF-A0A7Y1YLF3-F1
#
_cell.length_a   1.000
_cell.length_b   1.000
_cell.length_c   1.000
_cell.angle_alpha   90.00
_cell.angle_beta   90.00
_cell.angle_gamma   90.00
#
_symmetry.space_group_name_H-M   'P 1'
#
loop_
_entity.id
_entity.type
_entity.pdbx_description
1 polymer ?
#
loop_
_entity_poly.entity_id
_entity_poly.type
_entity_poly.pdbx_seq_one_letter_code
_entity_poly.pdbx_strand_id
1 'polypeptide(L)'
;MNIDVAGGYFLTRPVPAPDYGEPGLLPETIRTVSGCLARLGFEFWWSEENAADAVDFGMAPDQIDDLVAWYLERFERDLGAPTVAFTTAVIRDFLNTFIADPDDLIILGCGVTSRDADRIIQGFPTPEDMGEYGVRTMLERRQPLE
;
A
#
# COMPACT_ATOMS: atom_id res chain seq x y z
N MET A 1 17.24 -3.82 -16.29
CA MET A 1 17.00 -4.78 -15.20
C MET A 1 15.60 -5.31 -15.41
N ASN A 2 15.39 -6.61 -15.51
CA ASN A 2 14.04 -7.16 -15.77
C ASN A 2 13.34 -7.37 -14.42
N ILE A 3 12.33 -6.58 -14.13
CA ILE A 3 11.48 -6.75 -12.94
C ILE A 3 10.53 -7.91 -13.26
N ASP A 4 10.62 -8.99 -12.50
CA ASP A 4 9.89 -10.24 -12.77
C ASP A 4 9.14 -10.79 -11.55
N VAL A 5 9.33 -10.19 -10.37
CA VAL A 5 8.61 -10.55 -9.13
C VAL A 5 7.94 -9.32 -8.54
N ALA A 6 6.63 -9.41 -8.29
CA ALA A 6 5.86 -8.41 -7.59
C ALA A 6 6.14 -8.47 -6.07
N GLY A 7 6.43 -7.31 -5.48
CA GLY A 7 6.47 -7.09 -4.04
C GLY A 7 5.13 -6.61 -3.46
N GLY A 8 4.12 -6.41 -4.32
CA GLY A 8 2.77 -5.99 -3.95
C GLY A 8 2.35 -4.65 -4.56
N TYR A 9 1.10 -4.29 -4.32
CA TYR A 9 0.47 -3.08 -4.83
C TYR A 9 0.03 -2.20 -3.66
N PHE A 10 0.20 -0.90 -3.85
CA PHE A 10 -0.06 0.11 -2.84
C PHE A 10 -0.96 1.19 -3.43
N LEU A 11 -1.94 1.63 -2.65
CA LEU A 11 -2.72 2.82 -2.95
C LEU A 11 -2.07 4.01 -2.24
N THR A 12 -1.88 5.12 -2.91
CA THR A 12 -1.29 6.31 -2.29
C THR A 12 -1.79 7.59 -2.94
N ARG A 13 -1.74 8.68 -2.18
CA ARG A 13 -1.91 10.04 -2.70
C ARG A 13 -0.53 10.63 -3.01
N PRO A 14 -0.27 11.11 -4.24
CA PRO A 14 0.95 11.81 -4.55
C PRO A 14 1.12 13.06 -3.67
N VAL A 15 2.36 13.36 -3.29
CA VAL A 15 2.68 14.49 -2.40
C VAL A 15 3.46 15.57 -3.15
N PRO A 16 3.31 16.85 -2.81
CA PRO A 16 4.12 17.90 -3.42
C PRO A 16 5.61 17.67 -3.11
N ALA A 17 6.48 18.07 -4.04
CA ALA A 17 7.90 18.14 -3.73
C ALA A 17 8.13 19.06 -2.51
N PRO A 18 9.07 18.72 -1.62
CA PRO A 18 9.46 19.61 -0.55
C PRO A 18 9.93 20.96 -1.10
N ASP A 19 9.58 22.03 -0.40
CA ASP A 19 9.98 23.40 -0.73
C ASP A 19 11.41 23.73 -0.27
N TYR A 20 12.03 22.83 0.49
CA TYR A 20 13.44 22.87 0.84
C TYR A 20 14.28 22.11 -0.19
N GLY A 21 15.24 22.79 -0.82
CA GLY A 21 16.16 22.17 -1.78
C GLY A 21 16.42 23.05 -3.00
N GLU A 22 17.18 22.53 -3.95
CA GLU A 22 17.41 23.19 -5.23
C GLU A 22 16.16 23.02 -6.12
N PRO A 23 15.57 24.12 -6.63
CA PRO A 23 14.45 24.05 -7.55
C PRO A 23 14.77 23.17 -8.77
N GLY A 24 13.87 22.25 -9.12
CA GLY A 24 14.02 21.37 -10.28
C GLY A 24 14.81 20.08 -10.03
N LEU A 25 15.30 19.84 -8.81
CA LEU A 25 15.92 18.55 -8.46
C LEU A 25 14.90 17.40 -8.40
N LEU A 26 13.68 17.70 -7.96
CA LEU A 26 12.56 16.76 -7.87
C LEU A 26 11.42 17.22 -8.78
N PRO A 27 10.59 16.28 -9.28
CA PRO A 27 9.35 16.63 -9.94
C PRO A 27 8.41 17.38 -8.97
N GLU A 28 7.52 18.23 -9.49
CA GLU A 28 6.55 18.99 -8.67
C GLU A 28 5.70 18.08 -7.76
N THR A 29 5.49 16.84 -8.18
CA THR A 29 4.73 15.83 -7.45
C THR A 29 5.51 14.53 -7.35
N ILE A 30 5.61 13.98 -6.15
CA ILE A 30 6.31 12.75 -5.83
C ILE A 30 5.29 11.62 -5.63
N ARG A 31 5.55 10.49 -6.28
CA ARG A 31 4.81 9.23 -6.13
C ARG A 31 5.69 8.27 -5.35
N THR A 32 5.23 7.80 -4.20
CA THR A 32 6.05 7.00 -3.29
C THR A 32 5.22 6.01 -2.50
N VAL A 33 5.85 4.92 -2.07
CA VAL A 33 5.28 3.93 -1.14
C VAL A 33 5.84 4.11 0.28
N SER A 34 6.51 5.23 0.55
CA SER A 34 7.04 5.53 1.88
C SER A 34 5.95 6.18 2.75
N GLY A 35 5.49 5.46 3.78
CA GLY A 35 4.53 5.98 4.77
C GLY A 35 5.01 7.25 5.51
N CYS A 36 6.33 7.49 5.56
CA CYS A 36 6.89 8.72 6.14
C CYS A 36 6.73 9.95 5.25
N LEU A 37 6.48 9.76 3.94
CA LEU A 37 6.40 10.83 2.95
C LEU A 37 4.99 10.98 2.40
N ALA A 38 4.26 9.89 2.26
CA ALA A 38 2.90 9.88 1.72
C ALA A 38 2.00 9.00 2.58
N ARG A 39 0.72 9.35 2.65
CA ARG A 39 -0.31 8.48 3.22
C ARG A 39 -0.52 7.29 2.29
N LEU A 40 -0.53 6.09 2.84
CA LEU A 40 -0.84 4.87 2.12
C LEU A 40 -2.28 4.44 2.42
N GLY A 41 -2.94 3.88 1.42
CA GLY A 41 -4.24 3.26 1.61
C GLY A 41 -4.14 2.05 2.53
N PHE A 42 -5.26 1.71 3.17
CA PHE A 42 -5.34 0.63 4.15
C PHE A 42 -4.52 0.84 5.43
N GLU A 43 -3.97 2.03 5.70
CA GLU A 43 -3.36 2.28 7.01
C GLU A 43 -4.40 2.46 8.12
N PHE A 44 -5.68 2.59 7.75
CA PHE A 44 -6.66 3.14 8.67
C PHE A 44 -7.35 2.14 9.59
N TRP A 45 -7.13 0.83 9.43
CA TRP A 45 -7.91 -0.19 10.15
C TRP A 45 -7.41 -0.50 11.58
N TRP A 46 -6.21 -0.07 11.97
CA TRP A 46 -5.57 -0.55 13.19
C TRP A 46 -5.85 0.25 14.48
N SER A 47 -6.49 1.42 14.41
CA SER A 47 -6.84 2.20 15.60
C SER A 47 -8.00 3.18 15.35
N GLU A 48 -8.71 3.56 16.41
CA GLU A 48 -9.75 4.61 16.37
C GLU A 48 -9.19 5.98 15.96
N GLU A 49 -7.91 6.26 16.24
CA GLU A 49 -7.23 7.49 15.81
C GLU A 49 -7.18 7.63 14.28
N ASN A 50 -7.26 6.50 13.55
CA ASN A 50 -7.20 6.49 12.10
C ASN A 50 -8.53 6.81 11.40
N ALA A 51 -9.66 6.93 12.13
CA ALA A 51 -10.94 7.27 11.50
C ALA A 51 -10.87 8.65 10.82
N ALA A 52 -10.15 9.60 11.42
CA ALA A 52 -9.89 10.90 10.81
C ALA A 52 -9.03 10.77 9.54
N ASP A 53 -8.02 9.91 9.57
CA ASP A 53 -7.16 9.67 8.41
C ASP A 53 -7.92 8.99 7.25
N ALA A 54 -8.84 8.06 7.53
CA ALA A 54 -9.72 7.47 6.52
C ALA A 54 -10.61 8.52 5.83
N VAL A 55 -11.18 9.43 6.62
CA VAL A 55 -12.00 10.53 6.10
C VAL A 55 -11.15 11.48 5.25
N ASP A 56 -9.96 11.87 5.72
CA ASP A 56 -9.01 12.66 4.93
C ASP A 56 -8.55 11.95 3.65
N PHE A 57 -8.54 10.62 3.66
CA PHE A 57 -8.22 9.80 2.50
C PHE A 57 -9.38 9.70 1.49
N GLY A 58 -10.56 10.24 1.82
CA GLY A 58 -11.71 10.36 0.92
C GLY A 58 -12.87 9.42 1.25
N MET A 59 -12.85 8.77 2.41
CA MET A 59 -13.95 7.90 2.86
C MET A 59 -15.06 8.68 3.56
N ALA A 60 -16.30 8.20 3.46
CA ALA A 60 -17.37 8.75 4.27
C ALA A 60 -17.23 8.28 5.73
N PRO A 61 -17.44 9.16 6.73
CA PRO A 61 -17.26 8.82 8.15
C PRO A 61 -18.13 7.65 8.65
N ASP A 62 -19.27 7.40 8.02
CA ASP A 62 -20.19 6.32 8.35
C ASP A 62 -19.79 4.95 7.76
N GLN A 63 -18.70 4.89 6.98
CA GLN A 63 -18.21 3.65 6.36
C GLN A 63 -17.05 2.98 7.11
N ILE A 64 -16.63 3.50 8.26
CA ILE A 64 -15.44 2.98 8.99
C ILE A 64 -15.67 1.54 9.47
N ASP A 65 -16.84 1.22 10.00
CA ASP A 65 -17.15 -0.15 10.45
C ASP A 65 -17.17 -1.13 9.27
N ASP A 66 -17.74 -0.71 8.13
CA ASP A 66 -17.78 -1.50 6.89
C ASP A 66 -16.36 -1.71 6.31
N LEU A 67 -15.48 -0.69 6.41
CA LEU A 67 -14.08 -0.81 6.03
C LEU A 67 -13.36 -1.88 6.86
N VAL A 68 -13.50 -1.82 8.18
CA VAL A 68 -12.84 -2.77 9.09
C VAL A 68 -13.32 -4.19 8.78
N ALA A 69 -14.63 -4.38 8.59
CA ALA A 69 -15.18 -5.67 8.19
C ALA A 69 -14.62 -6.16 6.84
N TRP A 70 -14.60 -5.28 5.82
CA TRP A 70 -14.07 -5.58 4.50
C TRP A 70 -12.59 -5.96 4.53
N TYR A 71 -11.79 -5.25 5.33
CA TYR A 71 -10.36 -5.50 5.51
C TYR A 71 -10.12 -6.84 6.20
N LEU A 72 -10.78 -7.10 7.33
CA LEU A 72 -10.62 -8.34 8.10
C LEU A 72 -11.04 -9.58 7.31
N GLU A 73 -12.06 -9.50 6.44
CA GLU A 73 -12.46 -10.60 5.56
C GLU A 73 -11.38 -10.96 4.52
N ARG A 74 -10.55 -9.98 4.14
CA ARG A 74 -9.56 -10.06 3.05
C ARG A 74 -8.13 -10.19 3.55
N PHE A 75 -7.87 -9.88 4.82
CA PHE A 75 -6.54 -9.95 5.41
C PHE A 75 -5.96 -11.38 5.31
N GLU A 76 -4.66 -11.48 5.05
CA GLU A 76 -3.89 -12.69 4.74
C GLU A 76 -4.26 -13.40 3.41
N ARG A 77 -5.49 -13.24 2.92
CA ARG A 77 -5.94 -13.80 1.63
C ARG A 77 -5.53 -12.92 0.46
N ASP A 78 -5.94 -11.65 0.51
CA ASP A 78 -5.87 -10.65 -0.56
C ASP A 78 -5.05 -9.42 -0.17
N LEU A 79 -4.87 -9.22 1.14
CA LEU A 79 -4.16 -8.10 1.77
C LEU A 79 -3.12 -8.64 2.75
N GLY A 80 -2.05 -7.88 3.00
CA GLY A 80 -1.08 -8.19 4.04
C GLY A 80 -0.51 -6.93 4.69
N ALA A 81 -0.06 -7.06 5.93
CA ALA A 81 0.40 -5.91 6.71
C ALA A 81 1.71 -5.31 6.16
N PRO A 82 1.93 -3.98 6.31
CA PRO A 82 0.98 -3.01 6.87
C PRO A 82 -0.11 -2.55 5.88
N THR A 83 0.11 -2.61 4.56
CA THR A 83 -0.77 -2.00 3.54
C THR A 83 -0.69 -2.62 2.14
N VAL A 84 -0.32 -3.90 2.07
CA VAL A 84 0.01 -4.53 0.79
C VAL A 84 -1.22 -5.19 0.22
N ALA A 85 -1.68 -4.75 -0.95
CA ALA A 85 -2.61 -5.53 -1.75
C ALA A 85 -1.86 -6.51 -2.63
N PHE A 86 -2.38 -7.73 -2.75
CA PHE A 86 -1.74 -8.78 -3.55
C PHE A 86 -2.06 -8.69 -5.03
N THR A 87 -3.10 -7.95 -5.41
CA THR A 87 -3.47 -7.68 -6.81
C THR A 87 -3.97 -6.24 -6.96
N THR A 88 -3.93 -5.69 -8.17
CA THR A 88 -4.54 -4.37 -8.43
C THR A 88 -6.07 -4.41 -8.34
N ALA A 89 -6.68 -5.58 -8.53
CA ALA A 89 -8.13 -5.76 -8.44
C ALA A 89 -8.67 -5.46 -7.03
N VAL A 90 -7.93 -5.85 -5.98
CA VAL A 90 -8.30 -5.58 -4.58
C VAL A 90 -8.32 -4.07 -4.29
N ILE A 91 -7.36 -3.33 -4.83
CA ILE A 91 -7.34 -1.87 -4.69
C ILE A 91 -8.50 -1.23 -5.44
N ARG A 92 -8.83 -1.71 -6.64
CA ARG A 92 -9.99 -1.21 -7.39
C ARG A 92 -11.31 -1.51 -6.68
N ASP A 93 -11.44 -2.69 -6.06
CA ASP A 93 -12.59 -3.04 -5.22
C ASP A 93 -12.74 -2.07 -4.04
N PHE A 94 -11.64 -1.78 -3.33
CA PHE A 94 -11.62 -0.79 -2.25
C PHE A 94 -12.05 0.60 -2.75
N LEU A 95 -11.45 1.09 -3.84
CA LEU A 95 -11.76 2.41 -4.40
C LEU A 95 -13.25 2.52 -4.76
N ASN A 96 -13.81 1.52 -5.44
CA ASN A 96 -15.21 1.52 -5.85
C ASN A 96 -16.19 1.43 -4.69
N THR A 97 -15.76 0.88 -3.55
CA THR A 97 -16.62 0.65 -2.38
C THR A 97 -16.60 1.83 -1.41
N PHE A 98 -15.42 2.42 -1.19
CA PHE A 98 -15.19 3.33 -0.07
C PHE A 98 -14.77 4.74 -0.48
N ILE A 99 -14.31 4.96 -1.71
CA ILE A 99 -13.80 6.27 -2.14
C ILE A 99 -14.74 6.88 -3.16
N ALA A 100 -15.38 7.99 -2.77
CA ALA A 100 -16.33 8.68 -3.63
C ALA A 100 -15.64 9.42 -4.80
N ASP A 101 -14.44 9.94 -4.56
CA ASP A 101 -13.64 10.70 -5.54
C ASP A 101 -12.18 10.23 -5.51
N PRO A 102 -11.80 9.27 -6.37
CA PRO A 102 -10.45 8.70 -6.38
C PRO A 102 -9.47 9.42 -7.32
N ASP A 103 -9.83 10.57 -7.90
CA ASP A 103 -9.09 11.20 -9.01
C ASP A 103 -7.64 11.60 -8.65
N ASP A 104 -7.35 11.80 -7.36
CA ASP A 104 -6.02 12.14 -6.85
C ASP A 104 -5.24 10.95 -6.29
N LEU A 105 -5.82 9.74 -6.32
CA LEU A 105 -5.19 8.53 -5.82
C LEU A 105 -4.54 7.73 -6.96
N ILE A 106 -3.42 7.08 -6.65
CA ILE A 106 -2.70 6.24 -7.60
C ILE A 106 -2.39 4.87 -7.03
N ILE A 107 -2.36 3.89 -7.93
CA ILE A 107 -1.89 2.53 -7.63
C ILE A 107 -0.41 2.44 -8.02
N LEU A 108 0.45 2.10 -7.06
CA LEU A 108 1.86 1.81 -7.29
C LEU A 108 2.12 0.32 -7.14
N GLY A 109 2.65 -0.29 -8.20
CA GLY A 109 3.20 -1.64 -8.16
C GLY A 109 4.68 -1.59 -7.78
N CYS A 110 5.05 -2.31 -6.73
CA CYS A 110 6.45 -2.53 -6.37
C CYS A 110 6.91 -3.86 -6.96
N GLY A 111 8.04 -3.86 -7.64
CA GLY A 111 8.61 -5.09 -8.20
C GLY A 111 10.12 -5.13 -8.07
N VAL A 112 10.64 -6.34 -8.00
CA VAL A 112 12.07 -6.64 -7.88
C VAL A 112 12.46 -7.74 -8.86
N THR A 113 13.77 -7.98 -8.98
CA THR A 113 14.24 -9.16 -9.69
C THR A 113 14.10 -10.40 -8.81
N SER A 114 13.97 -11.59 -9.42
CA SER A 114 13.94 -12.87 -8.71
C SER A 114 15.13 -13.04 -7.77
N ARG A 115 16.31 -12.57 -8.18
CA ARG A 115 17.53 -12.61 -7.37
C ARG A 115 17.43 -11.70 -6.13
N ASP A 116 16.87 -10.51 -6.30
CA ASP A 116 16.74 -9.56 -5.18
C ASP A 116 15.63 -9.98 -4.23
N ALA A 117 14.56 -10.62 -4.72
CA ALA A 117 13.50 -11.17 -3.89
C ALA A 117 14.06 -12.15 -2.84
N ASP A 118 14.95 -13.08 -3.23
CA ASP A 118 15.60 -14.00 -2.27
C ASP A 118 16.36 -13.26 -1.17
N ARG A 119 17.15 -12.26 -1.57
CA ARG A 119 17.94 -11.44 -0.64
C ARG A 119 17.04 -10.63 0.30
N ILE A 120 15.93 -10.09 -0.20
CA ILE A 120 15.00 -9.30 0.58
C ILE A 120 14.26 -10.20 1.60
N ILE A 121 13.77 -11.39 1.18
CA ILE A 121 13.11 -12.35 2.07
C ILE A 121 14.01 -12.73 3.25
N GLN A 122 15.31 -12.96 3.01
CA GLN A 122 16.29 -13.25 4.07
C GLN A 122 16.51 -12.09 5.05
N GLY A 123 16.22 -10.86 4.64
CA GLY A 123 16.37 -9.66 5.46
C GLY A 123 15.14 -9.31 6.29
N PHE A 124 13.98 -9.94 6.04
CA PHE A 124 12.81 -9.73 6.87
C PHE A 124 13.02 -10.35 8.26
N PRO A 125 12.62 -9.66 9.34
CA PRO A 125 12.67 -10.26 10.68
C PRO A 125 11.77 -11.49 10.73
N THR A 126 12.15 -12.46 11.58
CA THR A 126 11.29 -13.61 11.89
C THR A 126 10.01 -13.07 12.54
N PRO A 127 8.81 -13.48 12.10
CA PRO A 127 7.58 -13.01 12.72
C PRO A 127 7.44 -13.66 14.10
N GLU A 128 7.85 -12.97 15.16
CA GLU A 128 7.62 -13.46 16.52
C GLU A 128 6.24 -13.04 17.04
N ASP A 129 5.67 -11.89 16.61
CA ASP A 129 4.38 -11.41 17.17
C ASP A 129 3.46 -10.60 16.22
N MET A 130 3.88 -10.24 15.00
CA MET A 130 3.13 -9.27 14.14
C MET A 130 2.44 -9.88 12.90
N GLY A 131 2.38 -11.20 12.77
CA GLY A 131 1.90 -11.87 11.55
C GLY A 131 2.90 -11.76 10.38
N GLU A 132 2.56 -12.33 9.22
CA GLU A 132 3.42 -12.26 8.04
C GLU A 132 3.35 -10.87 7.38
N TYR A 133 4.51 -10.30 7.02
CA TYR A 133 4.59 -9.07 6.24
C TYR A 133 4.08 -9.31 4.82
N GLY A 134 3.09 -8.52 4.37
CA GLY A 134 2.47 -8.70 3.06
C GLY A 134 3.45 -8.65 1.89
N VAL A 135 4.50 -7.81 1.98
CA VAL A 135 5.57 -7.75 0.97
C VAL A 135 6.31 -9.08 0.92
N ARG A 136 6.65 -9.66 2.09
CA ARG A 136 7.33 -10.96 2.15
C ARG A 136 6.46 -12.03 1.51
N THR A 137 5.18 -12.10 1.86
CA THR A 137 4.22 -13.04 1.27
C THR A 137 4.18 -12.90 -0.26
N MET A 138 4.14 -11.67 -0.80
CA MET A 138 4.18 -11.44 -2.25
C MET A 138 5.47 -11.92 -2.91
N LEU A 139 6.61 -11.61 -2.32
CA LEU A 139 7.90 -12.06 -2.83
C LEU A 139 8.03 -13.59 -2.81
N GLU A 140 7.48 -14.27 -1.80
CA GLU A 140 7.45 -15.73 -1.72
C GLU A 140 6.52 -16.35 -2.79
N ARG A 141 5.42 -15.66 -3.17
CA ARG A 141 4.50 -16.10 -4.24
C ARG A 141 5.09 -16.03 -5.65
N ARG A 142 6.12 -15.21 -5.87
CA ARG A 142 6.83 -15.07 -7.17
C ARG A 142 5.91 -14.74 -8.36
N GLN A 143 4.85 -14.00 -8.10
CA GLN A 143 3.93 -13.56 -9.15
C GLN A 143 4.56 -12.42 -9.97
N PRO A 144 4.28 -12.33 -11.28
CA PRO A 144 4.68 -11.18 -12.08
C PRO A 144 3.92 -9.92 -11.66
N LEU A 145 4.49 -8.75 -11.97
CA LEU A 145 3.79 -7.47 -11.83
C LEU A 145 2.70 -7.34 -12.91
N GLU A 146 1.51 -6.90 -12.52
CA GLU A 146 0.32 -6.66 -13.37
C GLU A 146 0.44 -5.41 -14.25
#